data_AF-U2QYQ3-F1
#
_entry.id   AF-U2QYQ3-F1
#
_cell.length_a   1.000
_cell.length_b   1.000
_cell.length_c   1.000
_cell.angle_alpha   90.00
_cell.angle_beta   90.00
_cell.angle_gamma   90.00
#
_symmetry.space_group_name_H-M   'P 1'
#
loop_
_entity.id
_entity.type
_entity.pdbx_description
1 polymer ?
#
loop_
_entity_poly.entity_id
_entity_poly.type
_entity_poly.pdbx_seq_one_letter_code
_entity_poly.pdbx_strand_id
1 'polypeptide(L)'
;MDQLKVGKFISTNRKLKHMTQRELADILGISDKTISKWETGNGLPEVSLMLPLCEALDISVNELLSGEKLSIINYQEKAEDNMLSLLKENEANRKRLFQTIVSIVTTIIASVSLIMMASFLNLNTIIRIFLISIALIIIILSIISIILTDSKTGYYECPSCHHRFMPTIHEYVKGYHTFTKRYLRCPKCKKTNLCRRKLK
;
A
#
# COMPACT_ATOMS: atom_id res chain seq x y z
N MET A 1 6.24 19.81 4.75
CA MET A 1 7.52 19.95 5.48
C MET A 1 7.16 20.19 6.94
N ASP A 2 7.58 19.31 7.83
CA ASP A 2 7.24 19.37 9.25
C ASP A 2 8.23 20.31 9.97
N GLN A 3 7.78 21.52 10.32
CA GLN A 3 8.63 22.55 10.93
C GLN A 3 9.14 22.14 12.31
N LEU A 4 8.35 21.36 13.07
CA LEU A 4 8.78 20.84 14.37
C LEU A 4 9.88 19.80 14.20
N LYS A 5 9.79 18.95 13.16
CA LYS A 5 10.84 17.98 12.84
C LYS A 5 12.16 18.69 12.47
N VAL A 6 12.09 19.70 11.61
CA VAL A 6 13.26 20.50 11.20
C VAL A 6 13.86 21.25 12.39
N GLY A 7 13.03 21.89 13.22
CA GLY A 7 13.49 22.58 14.43
C GLY A 7 14.22 21.67 15.41
N LYS A 8 13.65 20.48 15.69
CA LYS A 8 14.31 19.46 16.51
C LYS A 8 15.64 19.01 15.89
N PHE A 9 15.70 18.86 14.57
CA PHE A 9 16.92 18.49 13.87
C PHE A 9 18.02 19.55 14.00
N ILE A 10 17.69 20.83 13.85
CA ILE A 10 18.59 21.96 14.11
C ILE A 10 19.12 21.91 15.55
N SER A 11 18.23 21.78 16.53
CA SER A 11 18.59 21.74 17.96
C SER A 11 19.52 20.56 18.28
N THR A 12 19.25 19.39 17.72
CA THR A 12 20.07 18.19 17.91
C THR A 12 21.47 18.38 17.33
N ASN A 13 21.60 18.85 16.08
CA ASN A 13 22.92 19.04 15.45
C ASN A 13 23.74 20.13 16.15
N ARG A 14 23.10 21.24 16.58
CA ARG A 14 23.77 22.27 17.38
C ARG A 14 24.35 21.69 18.67
N LYS A 15 23.56 20.88 19.38
CA LYS A 15 24.01 20.22 20.63
C LYS A 15 25.13 19.21 20.39
N LEU A 16 25.11 18.49 19.26
CA LEU A 16 26.20 17.58 18.86
C LEU A 16 27.51 18.32 18.59
N LYS A 17 27.43 19.58 18.13
CA LYS A 17 28.58 20.48 17.99
C LYS A 17 28.93 21.22 19.29
N HIS A 18 28.26 20.90 20.41
CA HIS A 18 28.44 21.51 21.72
C HIS A 18 28.23 23.04 21.76
N MET A 19 27.47 23.59 20.83
CA MET A 19 27.20 25.03 20.77
C MET A 19 25.96 25.40 21.59
N THR A 20 25.90 26.60 22.16
CA THR A 20 24.68 27.23 22.71
C THR A 20 23.87 27.89 21.58
N GLN A 21 22.60 28.23 21.85
CA GLN A 21 21.78 28.96 20.86
C GLN A 21 22.38 30.33 20.54
N ARG A 22 23.03 30.96 21.51
CA ARG A 22 23.70 32.26 21.35
C ARG A 22 24.93 32.14 20.44
N GLU A 23 25.77 31.13 20.66
CA GLU A 23 26.95 30.89 19.82
C GLU A 23 26.57 30.63 18.37
N LEU A 24 25.52 29.82 18.12
CA LEU A 24 25.02 29.61 16.76
C LEU A 24 24.45 30.90 16.15
N ALA A 25 23.78 31.72 16.95
CA ALA A 25 23.25 33.01 16.50
C ALA A 25 24.37 33.99 16.14
N ASP A 26 25.44 34.02 16.94
CA ASP A 26 26.63 34.85 16.71
C ASP A 26 27.34 34.44 15.40
N ILE A 27 27.47 33.13 15.13
CA ILE A 27 28.03 32.62 13.86
C ILE A 27 27.20 33.08 12.65
N LEU A 28 25.87 33.10 12.80
CA LEU A 28 24.94 33.45 11.72
C LEU A 28 24.63 34.95 11.64
N GLY A 29 25.14 35.76 12.57
CA GLY A 29 24.88 37.21 12.62
C GLY A 29 23.43 37.57 12.93
N ILE A 30 22.71 36.76 13.71
CA ILE A 30 21.29 36.95 14.04
C ILE A 30 21.05 36.88 15.56
N SER A 31 19.80 37.10 16.00
CA SER A 31 19.44 36.95 17.41
C SER A 31 19.26 35.49 17.82
N ASP A 32 19.66 35.16 19.05
CA ASP A 32 19.40 33.86 19.71
C ASP A 32 17.90 33.51 19.77
N LYS A 33 17.03 34.53 19.89
CA LYS A 33 15.57 34.38 19.78
C LYS A 33 15.14 33.80 18.42
N THR A 34 15.84 34.15 17.34
CA THR A 34 15.57 33.61 16.00
C THR A 34 15.90 32.11 15.95
N ILE A 35 17.03 31.69 16.52
CA ILE A 35 17.39 30.27 16.65
C ILE A 35 16.35 29.52 17.48
N SER A 36 15.93 30.08 18.60
CA SER A 36 14.90 29.47 19.46
C SER A 36 13.57 29.27 18.73
N LYS A 37 13.14 30.23 17.91
CA LYS A 37 11.94 30.09 17.06
C LYS A 37 12.08 28.94 16.07
N TRP A 38 13.24 28.80 15.42
CA TRP A 38 13.48 27.68 14.51
C TRP A 38 13.47 26.35 15.25
N GLU A 39 14.19 26.23 16.37
CA GLU A 39 14.28 25.00 17.15
C GLU A 39 12.93 24.53 17.73
N THR A 40 12.03 25.47 18.02
CA THR A 40 10.67 25.20 18.51
C THR A 40 9.63 25.00 17.40
N GLY A 41 10.03 25.07 16.13
CA GLY A 41 9.14 24.88 14.97
C GLY A 41 8.19 26.06 14.72
N ASN A 42 8.46 27.23 15.32
CA ASN A 42 7.67 28.46 15.17
C ASN A 42 8.16 29.34 14.02
N GLY A 43 8.91 28.76 13.08
CA GLY A 43 9.49 29.44 11.93
C GLY A 43 10.56 28.59 11.27
N LEU A 44 10.99 28.99 10.08
CA LEU A 44 12.08 28.35 9.34
C LEU A 44 13.18 29.37 9.03
N PRO A 45 14.42 28.90 8.81
CA PRO A 45 15.49 29.75 8.28
C PRO A 45 15.10 30.33 6.94
N GLU A 46 15.40 31.61 6.72
CA GLU A 46 15.28 32.23 5.40
C GLU A 46 16.29 31.60 4.43
N VAL A 47 16.00 31.64 3.14
CA VAL A 47 16.84 31.01 2.09
C VAL A 47 18.29 31.51 2.17
N SER A 48 18.50 32.79 2.48
CA SER A 48 19.81 33.41 2.68
C SER A 48 20.59 32.80 3.86
N LEU A 49 19.90 32.33 4.90
CA LEU A 49 20.49 31.77 6.12
C LEU A 49 20.56 30.23 6.09
N MET A 50 19.95 29.58 5.09
CA MET A 50 19.98 28.11 4.98
C MET A 50 21.39 27.57 4.74
N LEU A 51 22.14 28.13 3.79
CA LEU A 51 23.51 27.69 3.50
C LEU A 51 24.47 27.94 4.69
N PRO A 52 24.52 29.16 5.28
CA PRO A 52 25.35 29.41 6.47
C PRO A 52 24.99 28.52 7.66
N LEU A 53 23.69 28.25 7.89
CA LEU A 53 23.24 27.34 8.94
C LEU A 53 23.70 25.90 8.69
N CYS A 54 23.59 25.44 7.44
CA CYS A 54 24.06 24.14 7.01
C CYS A 54 25.57 23.97 7.22
N GLU A 55 26.36 24.99 6.88
CA GLU A 55 27.82 25.01 7.12
C GLU A 55 28.16 25.00 8.61
N ALA A 56 27.50 25.83 9.42
CA ALA A 56 27.72 25.89 10.87
C ALA A 56 27.39 24.57 11.58
N LEU A 57 26.38 23.85 11.09
CA LEU A 57 25.90 22.59 11.65
C LEU A 57 26.48 21.34 10.97
N ASP A 58 27.24 21.49 9.89
CA ASP A 58 27.86 20.41 9.11
C ASP A 58 26.81 19.40 8.58
N ILE A 59 25.78 19.96 7.94
CA ILE A 59 24.67 19.22 7.32
C ILE A 59 24.38 19.79 5.93
N SER A 60 23.80 19.00 5.04
CA SER A 60 23.33 19.46 3.74
C SER A 60 21.97 20.17 3.83
N VAL A 61 21.67 21.02 2.85
CA VAL A 61 20.35 21.68 2.74
C VAL A 61 19.22 20.66 2.67
N ASN A 62 19.45 19.51 2.01
CA ASN A 62 18.42 18.47 1.92
C ASN A 62 18.14 17.82 3.29
N GLU A 63 19.17 17.61 4.11
CA GLU A 63 19.01 17.14 5.50
C GLU A 63 18.26 18.15 6.37
N LEU A 64 18.60 19.44 6.24
CA LEU A 64 17.90 20.53 6.91
C LEU A 64 16.40 20.54 6.57
N LEU A 65 16.06 20.46 5.27
CA LEU A 65 14.66 20.49 4.81
C LEU A 65 13.89 19.21 5.14
N SER A 66 14.58 18.06 5.18
CA SER A 66 14.00 16.75 5.53
C SER A 66 13.86 16.54 7.05
N GLY A 67 14.60 17.33 7.84
CA GLY A 67 14.67 17.23 9.30
C GLY A 67 15.27 15.91 9.78
N GLU A 68 16.13 15.28 8.97
CA GLU A 68 16.77 14.00 9.26
C GLU A 68 18.13 13.90 8.57
N LYS A 69 19.07 13.20 9.21
CA LYS A 69 20.41 12.98 8.65
C LYS A 69 20.30 11.97 7.50
N LEU A 70 20.77 12.35 6.34
CA LEU A 70 20.82 11.52 5.15
C LEU A 70 22.14 10.78 5.18
N SER A 71 22.23 9.72 5.98
CA SER A 71 23.39 8.83 5.88
C SER A 71 23.31 8.09 4.53
N ILE A 72 24.43 8.00 3.83
CA ILE A 72 24.59 7.20 2.60
C ILE A 72 24.14 5.74 2.85
N ILE A 73 24.34 5.26 4.08
CA ILE A 73 23.92 3.95 4.58
C ILE A 73 22.39 3.80 4.54
N ASN A 74 21.62 4.81 4.97
CA ASN A 74 20.16 4.78 4.92
C ASN A 74 19.62 4.79 3.48
N TYR A 75 20.39 5.31 2.51
CA TYR A 75 19.98 5.29 1.09
C TYR A 75 20.12 3.89 0.49
N GLN A 76 21.22 3.19 0.80
CA GLN A 76 21.44 1.83 0.35
C GLN A 76 20.47 0.86 1.02
N GLU A 77 20.30 0.93 2.34
CA GLU A 77 19.36 0.07 3.07
C GLU A 77 17.92 0.27 2.58
N LYS A 78 17.49 1.52 2.37
CA LYS A 78 16.16 1.82 1.85
C LYS A 78 15.99 1.41 0.37
N ALA A 79 17.04 1.48 -0.43
CA ALA A 79 17.01 0.99 -1.81
C ALA A 79 16.94 -0.54 -1.86
N GLU A 80 17.69 -1.23 -1.00
CA GLU A 80 17.64 -2.68 -0.82
C GLU A 80 16.27 -3.13 -0.31
N ASP A 81 15.72 -2.47 0.70
CA ASP A 81 14.38 -2.74 1.22
C ASP A 81 13.29 -2.53 0.18
N ASN A 82 13.36 -1.42 -0.57
CA ASN A 82 12.44 -1.16 -1.67
C ASN A 82 12.56 -2.27 -2.74
N MET A 83 13.77 -2.66 -3.12
CA MET A 83 14.00 -3.75 -4.08
C MET A 83 13.47 -5.10 -3.56
N LEU A 84 13.75 -5.44 -2.29
CA LEU A 84 13.27 -6.65 -1.64
C LEU A 84 11.74 -6.67 -1.55
N SER A 85 11.10 -5.54 -1.28
CA SER A 85 9.65 -5.43 -1.23
C SER A 85 9.00 -5.71 -2.59
N LEU A 86 9.59 -5.20 -3.68
CA LEU A 86 9.13 -5.44 -5.06
C LEU A 86 9.30 -6.91 -5.46
N LEU A 87 10.43 -7.53 -5.09
CA LEU A 87 10.65 -8.96 -5.34
C LEU A 87 9.66 -9.83 -4.57
N LYS A 88 9.44 -9.55 -3.28
CA LYS A 88 8.46 -10.25 -2.44
C LYS A 88 7.04 -10.10 -3.00
N GLU A 89 6.66 -8.91 -3.47
CA GLU A 89 5.37 -8.66 -4.09
C GLU A 89 5.22 -9.46 -5.41
N ASN A 90 6.23 -9.44 -6.26
CA ASN A 90 6.26 -10.20 -7.52
C ASN A 90 6.15 -11.71 -7.28
N GLU A 91 6.87 -12.25 -6.29
CA GLU A 91 6.77 -13.66 -5.92
C GLU A 91 5.37 -14.03 -5.39
N ALA A 92 4.80 -13.18 -4.53
CA ALA A 92 3.46 -13.39 -4.00
C ALA A 92 2.41 -13.34 -5.12
N ASN A 93 2.52 -12.38 -6.04
CA ASN A 93 1.65 -12.28 -7.21
C ASN A 93 1.82 -13.49 -8.13
N ARG A 94 3.04 -13.97 -8.39
CA ARG A 94 3.29 -15.18 -9.19
C ARG A 94 2.68 -16.42 -8.55
N LYS A 95 2.84 -16.62 -7.24
CA LYS A 95 2.22 -17.74 -6.51
C LYS A 95 0.69 -17.70 -6.58
N ARG A 96 0.07 -16.51 -6.45
CA ARG A 96 -1.38 -16.33 -6.56
C ARG A 96 -1.91 -16.60 -7.97
N LEU A 97 -1.20 -16.11 -9.00
CA LEU A 97 -1.53 -16.37 -10.39
C LEU A 97 -1.48 -17.88 -10.67
N PHE A 98 -0.40 -18.54 -10.25
CA PHE A 98 -0.25 -19.99 -10.38
C PHE A 98 -1.38 -20.73 -9.66
N GLN A 99 -1.68 -20.38 -8.40
CA GLN A 99 -2.78 -20.99 -7.64
C GLN A 99 -4.15 -20.81 -8.32
N THR A 100 -4.42 -19.64 -8.90
CA THR A 100 -5.68 -19.37 -9.61
C THR A 100 -5.78 -20.18 -10.90
N ILE A 101 -4.70 -20.30 -11.66
CA ILE A 101 -4.67 -21.11 -12.88
C ILE A 101 -4.88 -22.59 -12.54
N VAL A 102 -4.16 -23.10 -11.54
CA VAL A 102 -4.29 -24.50 -11.11
C VAL A 102 -5.72 -24.81 -10.66
N SER A 103 -6.36 -23.95 -9.86
CA SER A 103 -7.73 -24.19 -9.39
C SER A 103 -8.76 -24.19 -10.53
N ILE A 104 -8.59 -23.34 -11.55
CA ILE A 104 -9.46 -23.33 -12.74
C ILE A 104 -9.27 -24.62 -13.54
N VAL A 105 -8.03 -25.01 -13.81
CA VAL A 105 -7.71 -26.21 -14.60
C VAL A 105 -8.24 -27.47 -13.94
N THR A 106 -8.01 -27.65 -12.63
CA THR A 106 -8.50 -28.84 -11.90
C THR A 106 -10.02 -28.90 -11.87
N THR A 107 -10.70 -27.75 -11.72
CA THR A 107 -12.17 -27.67 -11.76
C THR A 107 -12.72 -28.07 -13.12
N ILE A 108 -12.10 -27.58 -14.22
CA ILE A 108 -12.51 -27.93 -15.58
C ILE A 108 -12.33 -29.43 -15.83
N ILE A 109 -11.17 -29.99 -15.49
CA ILE A 109 -10.89 -31.41 -15.69
C ILE A 109 -11.91 -32.27 -14.90
N ALA A 110 -12.15 -31.97 -13.62
CA ALA A 110 -13.07 -32.73 -12.79
C ALA A 110 -14.53 -32.65 -13.30
N SER A 111 -15.00 -31.45 -13.64
CA SER A 111 -16.38 -31.25 -14.12
C SER A 111 -16.62 -31.88 -15.50
N VAL A 112 -15.69 -31.71 -16.45
CA VAL A 112 -15.78 -32.34 -17.78
C VAL A 112 -15.76 -33.86 -17.67
N SER A 113 -14.91 -34.43 -16.82
CA SER A 113 -14.83 -35.87 -16.61
C SER A 113 -16.16 -36.46 -16.12
N LEU A 114 -16.81 -35.80 -15.15
CA LEU A 114 -18.11 -36.23 -14.62
C LEU A 114 -19.23 -36.10 -15.65
N ILE A 115 -19.24 -35.02 -16.44
CA ILE A 115 -20.24 -34.81 -17.50
C ILE A 115 -20.08 -35.85 -18.62
N MET A 116 -18.85 -36.13 -19.05
CA MET A 116 -18.57 -37.18 -20.04
C MET A 116 -19.01 -38.54 -19.51
N MET A 117 -18.67 -38.89 -18.26
CA MET A 117 -19.08 -40.13 -17.63
C MET A 117 -20.61 -40.29 -17.60
N ALA A 118 -21.33 -39.22 -17.28
CA ALA A 118 -22.79 -39.18 -17.28
C ALA A 118 -23.42 -39.22 -18.69
N SER A 119 -22.67 -38.94 -19.75
CA SER A 119 -23.17 -38.90 -21.14
C SER A 119 -22.92 -40.18 -21.92
N PHE A 120 -21.77 -40.83 -21.73
CA PHE A 120 -21.35 -41.98 -22.54
C PHE A 120 -21.69 -43.34 -21.91
N LEU A 121 -21.91 -43.39 -20.59
CA LEU A 121 -22.27 -44.64 -19.91
C LEU A 121 -23.78 -44.80 -19.83
N ASN A 122 -24.26 -46.02 -20.09
CA ASN A 122 -25.65 -46.42 -19.88
C ASN A 122 -25.93 -46.61 -18.38
N LEU A 123 -26.02 -45.50 -17.65
CA LEU A 123 -26.30 -45.47 -16.21
C LEU A 123 -27.80 -45.33 -15.95
N ASN A 124 -28.23 -45.81 -14.77
CA ASN A 124 -29.57 -45.50 -14.26
C ASN A 124 -29.75 -43.97 -14.13
N THR A 125 -30.92 -43.47 -14.50
CA THR A 125 -31.32 -42.06 -14.44
C THR A 125 -31.00 -41.41 -13.08
N ILE A 126 -31.19 -42.14 -11.97
CA ILE A 126 -30.89 -41.64 -10.62
C ILE A 126 -29.39 -41.33 -10.46
N ILE A 127 -28.51 -42.26 -10.88
CA ILE A 127 -27.05 -42.10 -10.78
C ILE A 127 -26.61 -40.95 -11.70
N ARG A 128 -27.20 -40.84 -12.89
CA ARG A 128 -26.90 -39.78 -13.85
C ARG A 128 -27.19 -38.39 -13.26
N ILE A 129 -28.35 -38.21 -12.63
CA ILE A 129 -28.73 -36.95 -11.97
C ILE A 129 -27.76 -36.62 -10.83
N PHE A 130 -27.35 -37.62 -10.05
CA PHE A 130 -26.39 -37.43 -8.95
C PHE A 130 -24.99 -36.99 -9.44
N LEU A 131 -24.50 -37.55 -10.54
CA LEU A 131 -23.22 -37.14 -11.12
C LEU A 131 -23.24 -35.68 -11.63
N ILE A 132 -24.35 -35.29 -12.27
CA ILE A 132 -24.53 -33.91 -12.76
C ILE A 132 -24.63 -32.93 -11.57
N SER A 133 -25.32 -33.30 -10.49
CA SER A 133 -25.42 -32.42 -9.31
C SER A 133 -24.07 -32.24 -8.62
N ILE A 134 -23.25 -33.29 -8.50
CA ILE A 134 -21.87 -33.19 -7.99
C ILE A 134 -21.03 -32.25 -8.85
N ALA A 135 -21.09 -32.36 -10.18
CA ALA A 135 -20.35 -31.49 -11.08
C ALA A 135 -20.73 -30.00 -10.88
N LEU A 136 -22.03 -29.71 -10.73
CA LEU A 136 -22.51 -28.36 -10.44
C LEU A 136 -22.03 -27.83 -9.08
N ILE A 137 -22.03 -28.68 -8.04
CA ILE A 137 -21.53 -28.30 -6.71
C ILE A 137 -20.04 -27.95 -6.77
N ILE A 138 -19.22 -28.75 -7.47
CA ILE A 138 -17.79 -28.49 -7.63
C ILE A 138 -17.57 -27.13 -8.31
N ILE A 139 -18.32 -26.83 -9.37
CA ILE A 139 -18.26 -25.53 -10.06
C ILE A 139 -18.62 -24.39 -9.11
N ILE A 140 -19.71 -24.50 -8.35
CA ILE A 140 -20.14 -23.46 -7.41
C ILE A 140 -19.07 -23.20 -6.34
N LEU A 141 -18.52 -24.26 -5.74
CA LEU A 141 -17.46 -24.15 -4.72
C LEU A 141 -16.20 -23.49 -5.28
N SER A 142 -15.81 -23.82 -6.52
CA SER A 142 -14.66 -23.20 -7.19
C SER A 142 -14.84 -21.69 -7.38
N ILE A 143 -16.03 -21.26 -7.82
CA ILE A 143 -16.38 -19.85 -8.03
C ILE A 143 -16.31 -19.09 -6.71
N ILE A 144 -16.86 -19.66 -5.63
CA ILE A 144 -16.80 -19.07 -4.30
C ILE A 144 -15.34 -18.89 -3.85
N SER A 145 -14.50 -19.92 -4.02
CA SER A 145 -13.08 -19.86 -3.65
C SER A 145 -12.32 -18.76 -4.42
N ILE A 146 -12.58 -18.62 -5.72
CA ILE A 146 -11.99 -17.56 -6.55
C ILE A 146 -12.44 -16.18 -6.07
N ILE A 147 -13.74 -15.99 -5.80
CA ILE A 147 -14.29 -14.71 -5.31
C ILE A 147 -13.66 -14.33 -3.97
N LEU A 148 -13.56 -15.27 -3.03
CA LEU A 148 -12.96 -15.06 -1.72
C LEU A 148 -11.48 -14.69 -1.82
N THR A 149 -10.78 -15.29 -2.78
CA THR A 149 -9.38 -15.00 -3.04
C THR A 149 -9.23 -13.60 -3.62
N ASP A 150 -9.99 -13.25 -4.66
CA ASP A 150 -9.93 -11.94 -5.29
C ASP A 150 -10.32 -10.82 -4.31
N SER A 151 -11.38 -10.98 -3.52
CA SER A 151 -11.85 -9.96 -2.58
C SER A 151 -10.83 -9.65 -1.48
N LYS A 152 -9.90 -10.57 -1.17
CA LYS A 152 -8.84 -10.38 -0.17
C LYS A 152 -7.56 -9.73 -0.72
N THR A 153 -7.40 -9.67 -2.05
CA THR A 153 -6.13 -9.31 -2.71
C THR A 153 -5.94 -7.82 -3.01
N GLY A 154 -6.94 -6.97 -2.77
CA GLY A 154 -6.83 -5.54 -3.03
C GLY A 154 -7.78 -4.70 -2.20
N TYR A 155 -7.56 -3.39 -2.25
CA TYR A 155 -8.47 -2.41 -1.69
C TYR A 155 -9.11 -1.59 -2.82
N TYR A 156 -10.25 -0.99 -2.52
CA TYR A 156 -10.96 -0.10 -3.43
C TYR A 156 -10.82 1.33 -2.93
N GLU A 157 -10.52 2.24 -3.86
CA GLU A 157 -10.41 3.66 -3.56
C GLU A 157 -11.70 4.38 -4.01
N CYS A 158 -12.31 5.13 -3.08
CA CYS A 158 -13.50 5.92 -3.38
C CYS A 158 -13.12 7.19 -4.18
N PRO A 159 -13.74 7.47 -5.33
CA PRO A 159 -13.43 8.66 -6.13
C PRO A 159 -13.85 9.98 -5.48
N SER A 160 -14.78 9.97 -4.52
CA SER A 160 -15.28 11.21 -3.89
C SER A 160 -14.49 11.63 -2.65
N CYS A 161 -13.86 10.70 -1.93
CA CYS A 161 -13.21 11.00 -0.66
C CYS A 161 -11.85 10.32 -0.49
N HIS A 162 -11.36 9.62 -1.50
CA HIS A 162 -10.09 8.89 -1.55
C HIS A 162 -9.88 7.87 -0.42
N HIS A 163 -10.93 7.53 0.31
CA HIS A 163 -10.87 6.52 1.35
C HIS A 163 -10.69 5.14 0.73
N ARG A 164 -9.72 4.39 1.25
CA ARG A 164 -9.41 3.03 0.85
C ARG A 164 -10.12 2.06 1.79
N PHE A 165 -10.86 1.11 1.24
CA PHE A 165 -11.60 0.12 2.01
C PHE A 165 -11.66 -1.23 1.30
N MET A 166 -11.92 -2.28 2.06
CA MET A 166 -12.19 -3.62 1.53
C MET A 166 -13.71 -3.86 1.60
N PRO A 167 -14.38 -4.15 0.47
CA PRO A 167 -15.80 -4.47 0.48
C PRO A 167 -16.05 -5.83 1.14
N THR A 168 -17.24 -6.00 1.70
CA THR A 168 -17.69 -7.32 2.15
C THR A 168 -17.96 -8.23 0.93
N ILE A 169 -17.97 -9.56 1.13
CA ILE A 169 -18.24 -10.52 0.04
C ILE A 169 -19.60 -10.26 -0.60
N HIS A 170 -20.61 -9.91 0.20
CA HIS A 170 -21.96 -9.62 -0.29
C HIS A 170 -21.97 -8.40 -1.22
N GLU A 171 -21.36 -7.30 -0.81
CA GLU A 171 -21.24 -6.09 -1.64
C GLU A 171 -20.35 -6.31 -2.86
N TYR A 172 -19.31 -7.14 -2.70
CA TYR A 172 -18.43 -7.53 -3.78
C TYR A 172 -19.25 -8.23 -4.87
N VAL A 173 -20.02 -9.28 -4.55
CA VAL A 173 -20.75 -10.06 -5.57
C VAL A 173 -21.91 -9.27 -6.20
N LYS A 174 -22.65 -8.49 -5.41
CA LYS A 174 -23.90 -7.82 -5.86
C LYS A 174 -23.66 -6.56 -6.70
N GLY A 175 -22.48 -5.94 -6.60
CA GLY A 175 -22.17 -4.70 -7.30
C GLY A 175 -21.93 -4.90 -8.80
N TYR A 176 -22.49 -4.00 -9.63
CA TYR A 176 -22.08 -3.86 -11.02
C TYR A 176 -20.56 -3.68 -11.09
N HIS A 177 -19.90 -4.45 -11.95
CA HIS A 177 -18.45 -4.45 -12.05
C HIS A 177 -17.96 -4.38 -13.50
N THR A 178 -16.81 -3.75 -13.66
CA THR A 178 -15.96 -3.78 -14.85
C THR A 178 -14.62 -4.40 -14.43
N PHE A 179 -13.74 -4.72 -15.38
CA PHE A 179 -12.43 -5.33 -15.08
C PHE A 179 -11.60 -4.58 -14.01
N THR A 180 -11.72 -3.25 -13.91
CA THR A 180 -10.90 -2.43 -12.99
C THR A 180 -11.69 -1.61 -11.97
N LYS A 181 -13.02 -1.54 -12.08
CA LYS A 181 -13.88 -0.74 -11.20
C LYS A 181 -15.10 -1.52 -10.75
N ARG A 182 -15.53 -1.31 -9.51
CA ARG A 182 -16.71 -1.95 -8.93
C ARG A 182 -17.61 -0.91 -8.27
N TYR A 183 -18.91 -1.03 -8.47
CA TYR A 183 -19.90 -0.16 -7.87
C TYR A 183 -20.08 -0.53 -6.39
N LEU A 184 -19.58 0.32 -5.49
CA LEU A 184 -19.50 0.05 -4.05
C LEU A 184 -19.94 1.28 -3.24
N ARG A 185 -20.52 1.04 -2.06
CA ARG A 185 -20.85 2.08 -1.09
C ARG A 185 -19.63 2.37 -0.22
N CYS A 186 -19.16 3.61 -0.22
CA CYS A 186 -18.02 3.97 0.62
C CYS A 186 -18.42 3.98 2.11
N PRO A 187 -17.67 3.30 3.02
CA PRO A 187 -17.98 3.30 4.45
C PRO A 187 -17.77 4.68 5.10
N LYS A 188 -16.87 5.51 4.55
CA LYS A 188 -16.57 6.84 5.08
C LYS A 188 -17.57 7.91 4.65
N CYS A 189 -17.78 8.08 3.34
CA CYS A 189 -18.64 9.15 2.82
C CYS A 189 -20.07 8.69 2.48
N LYS A 190 -20.39 7.40 2.64
CA LYS A 190 -21.69 6.77 2.37
C LYS A 190 -22.22 6.88 0.94
N LYS A 191 -21.51 7.55 0.03
CA LYS A 191 -21.81 7.64 -1.41
C LYS A 191 -21.47 6.32 -2.11
N THR A 192 -22.36 5.88 -2.98
CA THR A 192 -22.12 4.76 -3.92
C THR A 192 -21.53 5.28 -5.22
N ASN A 193 -20.40 4.73 -5.63
CA ASN A 193 -19.71 5.10 -6.87
C ASN A 193 -18.98 3.89 -7.45
N LEU A 194 -18.52 4.02 -8.70
CA LEU A 194 -17.55 3.11 -9.32
C LEU A 194 -16.17 3.33 -8.67
N CYS A 195 -15.87 2.54 -7.65
CA CYS A 195 -14.58 2.56 -6.95
C CYS A 195 -13.54 1.79 -7.78
N ARG A 196 -12.32 2.32 -7.86
CA ARG A 196 -11.22 1.72 -8.62
C ARG A 196 -10.46 0.73 -7.75
N ARG A 197 -10.16 -0.46 -8.30
CA ARG A 197 -9.30 -1.44 -7.63
C ARG A 197 -7.86 -0.91 -7.59
N LYS A 198 -7.21 -1.08 -6.44
CA LYS A 198 -5.79 -0.82 -6.22
C LYS A 198 -5.16 -2.06 -5.58
N LEU A 199 -3.96 -2.41 -6.03
CA LEU A 199 -3.19 -3.50 -5.46
C LEU A 199 -2.64 -3.08 -4.09
N LYS A 200 -2.40 -4.09 -3.24
CA LYS A 200 -1.97 -3.88 -1.85
C LYS A 200 -0.64 -3.17 -1.78
#